data_AF-C0PMP4-F1
#
_entry.id   AF-C0PMP4-F1
#
_cell.length_a   1.000
_cell.length_b   1.000
_cell.length_c   1.000
_cell.angle_alpha   90.00
_cell.angle_beta   90.00
_cell.angle_gamma   90.00
#
_symmetry.space_group_name_H-M   'P 1'
#
loop_
_entity.id
_entity.type
_entity.pdbx_description
1 polymer ?
#
loop_
_entity_poly.entity_id
_entity_poly.type
_entity_poly.pdbx_seq_one_letter_code
_entity_poly.pdbx_strand_id
1 'polypeptide(L)'
;MGFDKNQLIESLQNRLQNEATVAYYLLLDNRLRTTSGYLGSEFQESMDSSLSQVIAETPTSATELRQHGFSESPGSGLRQHFAAERKWALGLQSRAHPREIISEVLKALQELNVYWKKIGHYNMKCRWSPGCLESMMHNSDSFSAESAIIETDVFMEKSTPTVKFEIQLYKTRDEKYLLDLQRVSGSHLLFLDLCSAFLTQLRVL
;
A
#
# COMPACT_ATOMS: atom_id res chain seq x y z
N MET A 1 -31.59 -20.21 3.16
CA MET A 1 -31.70 -18.95 3.91
C MET A 1 -33.06 -18.77 4.60
N GLY A 2 -34.16 -19.31 4.07
CA GLY A 2 -35.41 -19.43 4.85
C GLY A 2 -36.18 -18.13 5.12
N PHE A 3 -35.80 -17.02 4.49
CA PHE A 3 -36.50 -15.74 4.64
C PHE A 3 -37.83 -15.75 3.87
N ASP A 4 -38.88 -15.19 4.47
CA ASP A 4 -40.14 -14.95 3.78
C ASP A 4 -39.96 -13.88 2.69
N LYS A 5 -40.52 -14.16 1.51
CA LYS A 5 -40.36 -13.31 0.32
C LYS A 5 -41.01 -11.93 0.52
N ASN A 6 -42.21 -11.88 1.10
CA ASN A 6 -42.96 -10.64 1.23
C ASN A 6 -42.31 -9.73 2.26
N GLN A 7 -41.90 -10.30 3.39
CA GLN A 7 -41.16 -9.59 4.44
C GLN A 7 -39.81 -9.06 3.93
N LEU A 8 -39.09 -9.83 3.10
CA LEU A 8 -37.84 -9.36 2.50
C LEU A 8 -38.08 -8.20 1.53
N ILE A 9 -39.09 -8.29 0.66
CA ILE A 9 -39.43 -7.21 -0.29
C ILE A 9 -39.79 -5.94 0.45
N GLU A 10 -40.66 -6.04 1.47
CA GLU A 10 -41.04 -4.90 2.31
C GLU A 10 -39.82 -4.30 3.02
N SER A 11 -38.95 -5.16 3.59
CA SER A 11 -37.71 -4.71 4.25
C SER A 11 -36.77 -3.98 3.28
N LEU A 12 -36.67 -4.44 2.04
CA LEU A 12 -35.87 -3.79 1.00
C LEU A 12 -36.47 -2.44 0.57
N GLN A 13 -37.79 -2.36 0.39
CA GLN A 13 -38.49 -1.12 0.04
C GLN A 13 -38.35 -0.06 1.15
N ASN A 14 -38.49 -0.48 2.40
CA ASN A 14 -38.37 0.38 3.58
C ASN A 14 -36.91 0.64 4.01
N ARG A 15 -35.91 0.11 3.27
CA ARG A 15 -34.47 0.23 3.58
C ARG A 15 -34.10 -0.20 5.00
N LEU A 16 -34.78 -1.22 5.52
CA LEU A 16 -34.49 -1.77 6.85
C LEU A 16 -33.16 -2.53 6.83
N GLN A 17 -32.36 -2.36 7.87
CA GLN A 17 -31.12 -3.14 8.10
C GLN A 17 -31.42 -4.33 9.01
N ASN A 18 -31.82 -5.45 8.42
CA ASN A 18 -32.06 -6.70 9.13
C ASN A 18 -31.29 -7.85 8.47
N GLU A 19 -31.27 -9.02 9.09
CA GLU A 19 -30.48 -10.17 8.61
C GLU A 19 -30.82 -10.54 7.16
N ALA A 20 -32.09 -10.42 6.77
CA ALA A 20 -32.57 -10.75 5.44
C ALA A 20 -32.06 -9.77 4.37
N THR A 21 -32.11 -8.46 4.64
CA THR A 21 -31.59 -7.45 3.71
C THR A 21 -30.08 -7.45 3.64
N VAL A 22 -29.38 -7.67 4.77
CA VAL A 22 -27.92 -7.85 4.81
C VAL A 22 -27.52 -9.06 3.97
N ALA A 23 -28.17 -10.21 4.16
CA ALA A 23 -27.90 -11.40 3.36
C ALA A 23 -28.16 -11.15 1.86
N TYR A 24 -29.27 -10.49 1.51
CA TYR A 24 -29.58 -10.14 0.13
C TYR A 24 -28.48 -9.28 -0.52
N TYR A 25 -28.06 -8.19 0.13
CA TYR A 25 -27.03 -7.31 -0.41
C TYR A 25 -25.67 -7.99 -0.49
N LEU A 26 -25.30 -8.84 0.48
CA LEU A 26 -24.06 -9.62 0.40
C LEU A 26 -24.03 -10.58 -0.79
N LEU A 27 -25.15 -11.27 -1.07
CA LEU A 27 -25.26 -12.13 -2.25
C LEU A 27 -25.26 -11.32 -3.55
N LEU A 28 -25.94 -10.17 -3.56
CA LEU A 28 -25.97 -9.27 -4.71
C LEU A 28 -24.57 -8.75 -5.03
N ASP A 29 -23.85 -8.24 -4.04
CA ASP A 29 -22.46 -7.76 -4.20
C ASP A 29 -21.52 -8.87 -4.65
N ASN A 30 -21.70 -10.10 -4.17
CA ASN A 30 -20.89 -11.24 -4.60
C ASN A 30 -21.10 -11.53 -6.10
N ARG A 31 -22.37 -11.57 -6.54
CA ARG A 31 -22.71 -11.76 -7.95
C ARG A 31 -22.14 -10.63 -8.80
N LEU A 32 -22.24 -9.40 -8.33
CA LEU A 32 -21.70 -8.23 -9.02
C LEU A 32 -20.17 -8.23 -9.06
N ARG A 33 -19.45 -8.69 -8.02
CA ARG A 33 -17.98 -8.84 -8.09
C ARG A 33 -17.55 -9.92 -9.09
N THR A 34 -18.31 -11.00 -9.22
CA THR A 34 -18.01 -12.05 -10.22
C THR A 34 -18.29 -11.61 -11.66
N THR A 35 -19.17 -10.62 -11.88
CA THR A 35 -19.48 -10.09 -13.22
C THR A 35 -18.84 -8.74 -13.52
N SER A 36 -18.45 -7.98 -12.50
CA SER A 36 -17.80 -6.68 -12.60
C SER A 36 -16.30 -6.89 -12.58
N GLY A 37 -15.77 -7.18 -13.77
CA GLY A 37 -14.37 -6.92 -14.10
C GLY A 37 -14.09 -5.43 -14.01
N TYR A 38 -13.97 -4.90 -12.79
CA TYR A 38 -13.43 -3.57 -12.53
C TYR A 38 -11.90 -3.50 -12.80
N LEU A 39 -11.36 -4.55 -13.42
CA LEU A 39 -10.03 -4.70 -14.01
C LEU A 39 -10.14 -5.21 -15.46
N GLY A 40 -11.20 -4.85 -16.18
CA GLY A 40 -11.53 -5.41 -17.51
C GLY A 40 -11.78 -4.40 -18.63
N SER A 41 -11.84 -3.10 -18.34
CA SER A 41 -11.63 -2.09 -19.37
C SER A 41 -10.18 -1.66 -19.28
N GLU A 42 -9.34 -2.20 -20.16
CA GLU A 42 -8.00 -1.66 -20.40
C GLU A 42 -8.14 -0.15 -20.58
N PHE A 43 -7.58 0.62 -19.65
CA PHE A 43 -7.49 2.05 -19.78
C PHE A 43 -6.44 2.29 -20.87
N GLN A 44 -6.89 2.35 -22.12
CA GLN A 44 -6.03 2.71 -23.23
C GLN A 44 -5.71 4.19 -23.08
N GLU A 45 -4.59 4.47 -22.42
CA GLU A 45 -3.99 5.80 -22.32
C GLU A 45 -3.72 6.26 -23.75
N SER A 46 -4.62 7.11 -24.26
CA SER A 46 -4.50 7.76 -25.55
C SER A 46 -3.32 8.72 -25.50
N MET A 47 -2.13 8.21 -25.78
CA MET A 47 -1.04 9.03 -26.26
C MET A 47 -1.37 9.40 -27.71
N ASP A 48 -1.95 10.59 -27.88
CA ASP A 48 -1.94 11.28 -29.17
C ASP A 48 -0.48 11.47 -29.58
N SER A 49 -0.02 10.64 -30.51
CA SER A 49 1.14 10.95 -31.34
C SER A 49 0.69 10.88 -32.79
N SER A 50 0.52 12.07 -33.33
CA SER A 50 0.10 12.38 -34.68
C SER A 50 0.98 11.70 -35.72
N LEU A 51 0.31 10.99 -36.64
CA LEU A 51 0.71 10.79 -38.04
C LEU A 51 2.04 10.08 -38.32
N SER A 52 1.96 8.79 -38.65
CA SER A 52 2.58 8.26 -39.88
C SER A 52 1.82 7.04 -40.41
N GLN A 53 1.62 7.08 -41.72
CA GLN A 53 0.80 6.26 -42.59
C GLN A 53 1.17 4.77 -42.63
N VAL A 54 0.10 3.95 -42.74
CA VAL A 54 -0.15 2.92 -43.77
C VAL A 54 1.02 1.98 -44.13
N ILE A 55 0.86 0.69 -43.85
CA ILE A 55 0.64 -0.41 -44.82
C ILE A 55 0.73 -1.73 -44.04
N ALA A 56 -0.33 -2.53 -44.15
CA ALA A 56 -0.39 -3.91 -43.68
C ALA A 56 0.03 -4.82 -44.83
N GLU A 57 1.10 -5.61 -44.69
CA GLU A 57 1.31 -6.79 -45.53
C GLU A 57 1.97 -7.95 -44.74
N THR A 58 1.47 -9.13 -45.05
CA THR A 58 1.70 -10.47 -44.49
C THR A 58 2.98 -11.12 -45.05
N PRO A 59 3.47 -12.24 -44.47
CA PRO A 59 4.84 -12.74 -44.69
C PRO A 59 4.94 -13.71 -45.87
N THR A 60 6.02 -13.65 -46.66
CA THR A 60 6.44 -14.78 -47.52
C THR A 60 7.96 -14.79 -47.74
N SER A 61 8.46 -16.01 -47.87
CA SER A 61 9.82 -16.53 -47.77
C SER A 61 10.85 -16.09 -48.83
N ALA A 62 12.13 -16.36 -48.49
CA ALA A 62 13.26 -16.82 -49.32
C ALA A 62 14.48 -15.87 -49.44
N THR A 63 15.59 -16.35 -48.84
CA THR A 63 16.97 -16.42 -49.35
C THR A 63 17.49 -15.33 -50.29
N GLU A 64 18.49 -14.56 -49.86
CA GLU A 64 19.89 -14.66 -50.36
C GLU A 64 20.80 -13.54 -49.82
N LEU A 65 22.07 -13.93 -49.65
CA LEU A 65 23.28 -13.15 -49.35
C LEU A 65 23.33 -11.75 -50.00
N ARG A 66 23.94 -10.78 -49.29
CA ARG A 66 25.20 -10.09 -49.68
C ARG A 66 25.76 -9.23 -48.52
N GLN A 67 27.07 -9.36 -48.32
CA GLN A 67 27.90 -8.72 -47.28
C GLN A 67 28.43 -7.33 -47.70
N HIS A 68 29.06 -6.66 -46.72
CA HIS A 68 29.97 -5.47 -46.74
C HIS A 68 29.33 -4.07 -46.68
N GLY A 69 29.77 -3.10 -45.88
CA GLY A 69 30.86 -2.98 -44.90
C GLY A 69 31.04 -1.49 -44.44
N PHE A 70 31.60 -1.29 -43.24
CA PHE A 70 32.27 -0.07 -42.69
C PHE A 70 31.50 1.27 -42.51
N SER A 71 31.31 1.72 -41.26
CA SER A 71 32.17 2.73 -40.58
C SER A 71 31.51 3.24 -39.29
N GLU A 72 32.29 3.29 -38.23
CA GLU A 72 31.97 3.87 -36.92
C GLU A 72 31.79 5.40 -37.00
N SER A 73 30.89 5.94 -36.18
CA SER A 73 31.04 7.27 -35.59
C SER A 73 30.24 7.36 -34.28
N PRO A 74 30.86 7.73 -33.15
CA PRO A 74 30.21 7.76 -31.85
C PRO A 74 29.58 9.13 -31.61
N GLY A 75 28.25 9.18 -31.54
CA GLY A 75 27.55 10.43 -31.29
C GLY A 75 26.17 10.18 -30.72
N SER A 76 26.00 10.59 -29.46
CA SER A 76 24.72 10.81 -28.79
C SER A 76 23.97 9.57 -28.30
N GLY A 77 23.57 9.62 -27.03
CA GLY A 77 22.59 8.70 -26.49
C GLY A 77 22.92 8.06 -25.15
N LEU A 78 23.57 8.77 -24.21
CA LEU A 78 23.49 8.38 -22.80
C LEU A 78 22.08 8.71 -22.22
N ARG A 79 21.03 8.35 -22.95
CA ARG A 79 19.69 8.24 -22.37
C ARG A 79 19.61 6.81 -21.86
N GLN A 80 20.10 6.62 -20.63
CA GLN A 80 19.78 5.44 -19.85
C GLN A 80 18.26 5.35 -19.77
N HIS A 81 17.67 4.59 -20.69
CA HIS A 81 16.27 4.20 -20.67
C HIS A 81 16.08 3.18 -19.54
N PHE A 82 16.26 3.61 -18.29
CA PHE A 82 15.69 2.91 -17.14
C PHE A 82 14.29 3.46 -16.88
N ALA A 83 13.39 3.23 -17.83
CA ALA A 83 11.97 3.19 -17.53
C ALA A 83 11.58 1.71 -17.39
N ALA A 84 12.18 1.04 -16.40
CA ALA A 84 11.59 -0.21 -15.93
C ALA A 84 10.22 0.18 -15.38
N GLU A 85 9.15 -0.19 -16.09
CA GLU A 85 7.79 -0.07 -15.57
C GLU A 85 7.76 -0.60 -14.15
N ARG A 86 7.56 0.30 -13.19
CA ARG A 86 7.54 -0.06 -11.77
C ARG A 86 6.20 -0.71 -11.50
N LYS A 87 6.18 -2.03 -11.63
CA LYS A 87 5.03 -2.84 -11.23
C LYS A 87 4.89 -2.74 -9.72
N TRP A 88 3.74 -2.30 -9.26
CA TRP A 88 3.39 -2.33 -7.85
C TRP A 88 3.38 -3.77 -7.35
N ALA A 89 3.90 -3.97 -6.14
CA ALA A 89 3.87 -5.26 -5.45
C ALA A 89 3.18 -5.09 -4.09
N LEU A 90 2.48 -6.13 -3.65
CA LEU A 90 1.98 -6.22 -2.28
C LEU A 90 3.15 -6.64 -1.38
N GLY A 91 3.32 -5.95 -0.25
CA GLY A 91 4.26 -6.30 0.81
C GLY A 91 5.72 -6.45 0.35
N LEU A 92 6.51 -7.18 1.14
CA LEU A 92 7.92 -7.46 0.87
C LEU A 92 8.15 -8.95 0.76
N GLN A 93 8.77 -9.38 -0.34
CA GLN A 93 9.10 -10.78 -0.55
C GLN A 93 10.50 -11.09 -0.06
N SER A 94 10.63 -12.22 0.64
CA SER A 94 11.88 -12.72 1.19
C SER A 94 12.03 -14.22 0.92
N ARG A 95 13.28 -14.66 0.72
CA ARG A 95 13.65 -16.08 0.68
C ARG A 95 14.28 -16.56 1.98
N ALA A 96 14.49 -15.67 2.96
CA ALA A 96 15.10 -16.01 4.24
C ALA A 96 14.19 -16.93 5.06
N HIS A 97 14.79 -17.58 6.06
CA HIS A 97 14.03 -18.44 6.95
C HIS A 97 13.05 -17.59 7.80
N PRO A 98 11.80 -18.04 8.07
CA PRO A 98 10.80 -17.22 8.80
C PRO A 98 11.27 -16.69 10.14
N ARG A 99 12.12 -17.47 10.82
CA ARG A 99 12.72 -17.07 12.09
C ARG A 99 13.64 -15.86 11.93
N GLU A 100 14.40 -15.78 10.85
CA GLU A 100 15.29 -14.65 10.55
C GLU A 100 14.49 -13.42 10.17
N ILE A 101 13.48 -13.59 9.29
CA ILE A 101 12.57 -12.52 8.88
C ILE A 101 11.91 -11.87 10.09
N ILE A 102 11.28 -12.67 10.96
CA ILE A 102 10.63 -12.15 12.17
C ILE A 102 11.65 -11.50 13.10
N SER A 103 12.88 -12.02 13.19
CA SER A 103 13.93 -11.41 14.03
C SER A 103 14.30 -10.02 13.52
N GLU A 104 14.47 -9.83 12.22
CA GLU A 104 14.74 -8.53 11.61
C GLU A 104 13.55 -7.57 11.75
N VAL A 105 12.32 -8.06 11.56
CA VAL A 105 11.11 -7.27 11.80
C VAL A 105 11.08 -6.75 13.24
N LEU A 106 11.32 -7.61 14.23
CA LEU A 106 11.30 -7.23 15.63
C LEU A 106 12.39 -6.19 15.98
N LYS A 107 13.59 -6.32 15.39
CA LYS A 107 14.64 -5.31 15.53
C LYS A 107 14.23 -3.96 14.95
N ALA A 108 13.69 -3.95 13.73
CA ALA A 108 13.22 -2.72 13.08
C ALA A 108 12.09 -2.05 13.89
N LEU A 109 11.15 -2.82 14.43
CA LEU A 109 10.10 -2.29 15.31
C LEU A 109 10.68 -1.67 16.58
N GLN A 110 11.70 -2.29 17.18
CA GLN A 110 12.38 -1.78 18.35
C GLN A 110 13.11 -0.46 18.05
N GLU A 111 13.87 -0.38 16.96
CA GLU A 111 14.60 0.82 16.54
C GLU A 111 13.67 2.00 16.25
N LEU A 112 12.45 1.73 15.80
CA LEU A 112 11.43 2.75 15.52
C LEU A 112 10.53 3.10 16.73
N ASN A 113 10.80 2.55 17.92
CA ASN A 113 9.98 2.70 19.12
C ASN A 113 8.50 2.34 18.88
N VAL A 114 8.25 1.32 18.05
CA VAL A 114 6.90 0.78 17.86
C VAL A 114 6.55 -0.10 19.04
N TYR A 115 5.31 -0.05 19.51
CA TYR A 115 4.79 -1.01 20.48
C TYR A 115 4.06 -2.13 19.76
N TRP A 116 4.29 -3.39 20.10
CA TRP A 116 3.62 -4.51 19.46
C TRP A 116 3.14 -5.58 20.45
N LYS A 117 2.15 -6.34 20.01
CA LYS A 117 1.69 -7.56 20.67
C LYS A 117 1.56 -8.69 19.66
N LYS A 118 1.98 -9.89 20.07
CA LYS A 118 1.83 -11.10 19.27
C LYS A 118 0.38 -11.60 19.34
N ILE A 119 -0.23 -11.84 18.17
CA ILE A 119 -1.56 -12.45 18.05
C ILE A 119 -1.45 -13.90 17.56
N GLY A 120 -0.43 -14.20 16.75
CA GLY A 120 -0.15 -15.55 16.23
C GLY A 120 1.35 -15.76 16.00
N HIS A 121 1.77 -16.94 15.55
CA HIS A 121 3.20 -17.25 15.33
C HIS A 121 3.90 -16.26 14.39
N TYR A 122 3.16 -15.72 13.42
CA TYR A 122 3.66 -14.77 12.42
C TYR A 122 2.74 -13.56 12.23
N ASN A 123 1.95 -13.24 13.26
CA ASN A 123 1.00 -12.13 13.27
C ASN A 123 1.24 -11.24 14.49
N MET A 124 1.38 -9.94 14.26
CA MET A 124 1.54 -8.94 15.30
C MET A 124 0.68 -7.72 15.05
N LYS A 125 0.08 -7.19 16.11
CA LYS A 125 -0.58 -5.88 16.09
C LYS A 125 0.35 -4.85 16.69
N CYS A 126 0.53 -3.75 15.97
CA CYS A 126 1.48 -2.72 16.26
C CYS A 126 0.79 -1.37 16.46
N ARG A 127 1.38 -0.54 17.31
CA ARG A 127 1.00 0.85 17.53
C ARG A 127 2.27 1.69 17.44
N TRP A 128 2.24 2.68 16.56
CA TRP A 128 3.32 3.66 16.45
C TRP A 128 2.77 5.05 16.66
N SER A 129 3.49 5.82 17.46
CA SER A 129 3.31 7.26 17.63
C SER A 129 4.72 7.83 17.49
N PRO A 130 5.03 8.56 16.39
CA PRO A 130 6.29 9.28 16.30
C PRO A 130 6.41 10.10 17.56
N GLY A 131 7.55 9.97 18.24
CA GLY A 131 7.74 10.57 19.54
C GLY A 131 7.28 12.02 19.54
N CYS A 132 6.50 12.40 20.54
CA CYS A 132 6.54 13.77 21.06
C CYS A 132 7.94 14.00 21.63
N LEU A 133 8.95 14.05 20.76
CA LEU A 133 10.32 14.32 21.14
C LEU A 133 10.59 15.77 20.71
N GLU A 134 10.13 16.71 21.55
CA GLU A 134 10.71 18.07 21.69
C GLU A 134 9.89 19.04 22.56
N SER A 135 8.74 18.67 23.15
CA SER A 135 8.00 19.63 23.98
C SER A 135 8.50 19.78 25.43
N MET A 136 9.60 19.12 25.83
CA MET A 136 10.08 19.11 27.22
C MET A 136 11.47 19.72 27.46
N MET A 137 12.08 20.40 26.48
CA MET A 137 13.43 20.99 26.65
C MET A 137 13.55 22.49 26.35
N HIS A 138 12.45 23.21 26.09
CA HIS A 138 12.44 24.68 26.06
C HIS A 138 11.51 25.25 27.14
N ASN A 139 11.87 25.07 28.41
CA ASN A 139 11.31 25.94 29.45
C ASN A 139 12.28 26.11 30.62
N SER A 140 13.44 26.66 30.30
CA SER A 140 14.30 27.32 31.29
C SER A 140 15.17 28.33 30.55
N ASP A 141 14.61 29.52 30.30
CA ASP A 141 15.30 30.75 30.65
C ASP A 141 14.33 31.92 30.69
N SER A 142 14.39 32.65 31.80
CA SER A 142 13.52 33.77 32.10
C SER A 142 13.92 35.00 31.29
N PHE A 143 12.95 35.70 30.71
CA PHE A 143 13.00 37.16 30.72
C PHE A 143 11.61 37.78 30.69
N SER A 144 11.39 38.62 31.68
CA SER A 144 10.23 39.45 31.98
C SER A 144 9.71 40.27 30.80
N ALA A 145 8.42 40.16 30.49
CA ALA A 145 7.55 41.31 30.17
C ALA A 145 6.08 40.85 30.08
N GLU A 146 5.22 41.64 30.72
CA GLU A 146 3.78 41.48 30.86
C GLU A 146 3.05 41.25 29.52
N SER A 147 2.09 40.32 29.52
CA SER A 147 0.82 40.46 28.79
C SER A 147 -0.15 39.40 29.29
N ALA A 148 -1.09 39.84 30.13
CA ALA A 148 -2.36 39.16 30.32
C ALA A 148 -3.06 39.02 28.96
N ILE A 149 -3.76 37.91 28.72
CA ILE A 149 -5.08 37.80 28.05
C ILE A 149 -5.40 36.31 27.84
N ILE A 150 -6.37 35.85 28.64
CA ILE A 150 -7.29 34.70 28.50
C ILE A 150 -6.68 33.28 28.65
N GLU A 151 -6.78 32.79 29.90
CA GLU A 151 -6.94 31.36 30.20
C GLU A 151 -8.27 30.87 29.57
N THR A 152 -8.20 30.28 28.38
CA THR A 152 -9.27 29.41 27.88
C THR A 152 -8.83 27.98 28.07
N ASP A 153 -9.49 27.34 29.03
CA ASP A 153 -9.56 25.91 29.27
C ASP A 153 -9.83 25.12 27.98
N VAL A 154 -8.76 24.80 27.25
CA VAL A 154 -8.73 23.71 26.27
C VAL A 154 -7.44 22.95 26.52
N PHE A 155 -7.45 22.14 27.58
CA PHE A 155 -6.74 20.86 27.59
C PHE A 155 -7.25 20.03 26.40
N MET A 156 -6.90 20.43 25.18
CA MET A 156 -6.77 19.49 24.09
C MET A 156 -5.64 18.60 24.56
N GLU A 157 -5.99 17.43 25.11
CA GLU A 157 -5.18 16.25 24.94
C GLU A 157 -4.82 16.22 23.45
N LYS A 158 -3.69 16.82 23.08
CA LYS A 158 -3.10 16.71 21.74
C LYS A 158 -2.72 15.24 21.66
N SER A 159 -3.70 14.41 21.32
CA SER A 159 -3.53 12.99 21.16
C SER A 159 -2.42 12.86 20.13
N THR A 160 -1.27 12.33 20.55
CA THR A 160 -0.12 12.23 19.68
C THR A 160 -0.56 11.46 18.43
N PRO A 161 -0.20 11.94 17.23
CA PRO A 161 -0.63 11.30 16.00
C PRO A 161 -0.18 9.84 16.06
N THR A 162 -1.16 8.94 16.08
CA THR A 162 -0.94 7.51 16.31
C THR A 162 -1.47 6.74 15.12
N VAL A 163 -0.70 5.75 14.67
CA VAL A 163 -1.14 4.73 13.73
C VAL A 163 -1.18 3.35 14.42
N LYS A 164 -2.21 2.57 14.14
CA LYS A 164 -2.27 1.14 14.46
C LYS A 164 -2.24 0.37 13.17
N PHE A 165 -1.44 -0.68 13.14
CA PHE A 165 -1.26 -1.51 11.96
C PHE A 165 -1.00 -2.96 12.37
N GLU A 166 -1.12 -3.86 11.42
CA GLU A 166 -0.92 -5.29 11.59
C GLU A 166 0.19 -5.74 10.66
N ILE A 167 1.08 -6.58 11.18
CA ILE A 167 2.14 -7.23 10.42
C ILE A 167 1.81 -8.70 10.34
N GLN A 168 1.85 -9.24 9.13
CA GLN A 168 1.60 -10.64 8.87
C GLN A 168 2.64 -11.21 7.90
N LEU A 169 3.24 -12.34 8.25
CA LEU A 169 4.06 -13.11 7.32
C LEU A 169 3.21 -14.22 6.69
N TYR A 170 3.21 -14.28 5.38
CA TYR A 170 2.55 -15.33 4.60
C TYR A 170 3.59 -16.19 3.90
N LYS A 171 3.28 -17.48 3.71
CA LYS A 171 4.02 -18.36 2.81
C LYS A 171 3.38 -18.30 1.42
N THR A 172 4.16 -18.00 0.39
CA THR A 172 3.69 -18.00 -1.00
C THR A 172 3.83 -19.38 -1.62
N ARG A 173 3.24 -19.59 -2.81
CA ARG A 173 3.32 -20.86 -3.55
C ARG A 173 4.75 -21.20 -4.01
N ASP A 174 5.58 -20.18 -4.18
CA ASP A 174 6.96 -20.33 -4.66
C ASP A 174 7.96 -20.60 -3.52
N GLU A 175 7.48 -21.08 -2.37
CA GLU A 175 8.29 -21.30 -1.16
C GLU A 175 9.02 -20.03 -0.68
N LYS A 176 8.51 -18.85 -1.03
CA LYS A 176 8.96 -17.56 -0.50
C LYS A 176 8.04 -17.10 0.63
N TYR A 177 8.49 -16.12 1.38
CA TYR A 177 7.69 -15.45 2.38
C TYR A 177 7.32 -14.04 1.93
N LEU A 178 6.11 -13.62 2.25
CA LEU A 178 5.59 -12.29 2.00
C LEU A 178 5.28 -11.62 3.34
N LEU A 179 5.98 -10.53 3.64
CA LEU A 179 5.71 -9.67 4.78
C LEU A 179 4.71 -8.59 4.35
N ASP A 180 3.52 -8.61 4.94
CA ASP A 180 2.46 -7.64 4.70
C ASP A 180 2.32 -6.68 5.88
N LEU A 181 2.02 -5.42 5.57
CA LEU A 181 1.78 -4.35 6.54
C LEU A 181 0.41 -3.75 6.23
N GLN A 182 -0.55 -3.95 7.13
CA GLN A 182 -1.92 -3.48 6.96
C GLN A 182 -2.27 -2.39 7.98
N ARG A 183 -2.62 -1.19 7.51
CA ARG A 183 -3.15 -0.14 8.38
C ARG A 183 -4.50 -0.57 8.97
N VAL A 184 -4.64 -0.49 10.30
CA VAL A 184 -5.89 -0.76 11.02
C VAL A 184 -6.61 0.55 11.37
N SER A 185 -5.89 1.55 11.86
CA SER A 185 -6.44 2.86 12.20
C SER A 185 -5.37 3.95 12.18
N GLY A 186 -5.77 5.22 12.11
CA GLY A 186 -4.86 6.37 12.06
C GLY A 186 -4.63 6.90 10.64
N SER A 187 -3.85 7.97 10.53
CA SER A 187 -3.59 8.68 9.27
C SER A 187 -2.89 7.77 8.24
N HIS A 188 -3.31 7.88 6.98
CA HIS A 188 -2.66 7.17 5.86
C HIS A 188 -1.25 7.70 5.61
N LEU A 189 -1.04 9.02 5.66
CA LEU A 189 0.27 9.63 5.46
C LEU A 189 1.26 9.16 6.53
N LEU A 190 0.82 9.19 7.79
CA LEU A 190 1.62 8.70 8.92
C LEU A 190 1.97 7.21 8.77
N PHE A 191 1.04 6.41 8.24
CA PHE A 191 1.30 5.01 7.95
C PHE A 191 2.34 4.83 6.83
N LEU A 192 2.31 5.67 5.80
CA LEU A 192 3.30 5.65 4.72
C LEU A 192 4.69 6.09 5.22
N ASP A 193 4.74 7.11 6.08
CA ASP A 193 5.98 7.55 6.74
C ASP A 193 6.58 6.41 7.56
N LEU A 194 5.75 5.72 8.36
CA LEU A 194 6.14 4.51 9.08
C LEU A 194 6.66 3.43 8.12
N CYS A 195 5.95 3.14 7.03
CA CYS A 195 6.38 2.12 6.08
C CYS A 195 7.75 2.46 5.50
N SER A 196 7.99 3.72 5.14
CA SER A 196 9.29 4.14 4.63
C SER A 196 10.41 3.96 5.67
N ALA A 197 10.18 4.40 6.92
CA ALA A 197 11.14 4.26 8.01
C ALA A 197 11.40 2.78 8.36
N PHE A 198 10.36 1.97 8.36
CA PHE A 198 10.45 0.53 8.58
C PHE A 198 11.27 -0.16 7.49
N LEU A 199 11.05 0.19 6.22
CA LEU A 199 11.84 -0.33 5.10
C LEU A 199 13.32 0.05 5.20
N THR A 200 13.64 1.27 5.66
CA THR A 200 15.03 1.67 5.86
C THR A 200 15.74 0.90 6.98
N GLN A 201 15.01 0.40 7.98
CA GLN A 201 15.58 -0.36 9.09
C GLN A 201 15.64 -1.86 8.85
N LEU A 202 14.91 -2.39 7.87
CA LEU A 202 15.02 -3.80 7.48
C LEU A 202 16.36 -4.03 6.78
N ARG A 203 17.30 -4.66 7.48
CA ARG A 203 18.67 -4.83 6.97
C ARG A 203 18.80 -5.99 5.98
N VAL A 204 17.93 -7.01 6.03
CA VAL A 204 17.89 -8.10 5.05
C VAL A 204 16.48 -8.73 4.99
N LEU A 205 15.93 -8.86 3.78
CA LEU A 205 14.83 -9.77 3.40
C LEU A 205 15.25 -10.57 2.17
#